data_AF-A0A1F4Z129-F1
#
_entry.id   AF-A0A1F4Z129-F1
#
_cell.length_a   1.000
_cell.length_b   1.000
_cell.length_c   1.000
_cell.angle_alpha   90.00
_cell.angle_beta   90.00
_cell.angle_gamma   90.00
#
_symmetry.space_group_name_H-M   'P 1'
#
loop_
_entity.id
_entity.type
_entity.pdbx_description
1 polymer ?
#
loop_
_entity_poly.entity_id
_entity_poly.type
_entity_poly.pdbx_seq_one_letter_code
_entity_poly.pdbx_strand_id
1 'polypeptide(L)'
;MPPYPSPYYRLYITQDNRQVFLRMELNIPEVHTGEFPDTLKLIKTYLPQALDCMCSNSQNLPFRQKVRDTAIGHLFEHLLLAYIYRDRSACPPVLPAVCGYTHWDWNRHPRGSFDITISLPRTHSSLLIPAVGRAVSLTDRILSSNMRKARAGRTAPHRYP
;
A
#
# COMPACT_ATOMS: atom_id res chain seq x y z
N MET A 1 -5.44 -2.75 18.42
CA MET A 1 -4.36 -1.73 18.48
C MET A 1 -4.91 -0.43 17.93
N PRO A 2 -4.42 0.75 18.41
CA PRO A 2 -4.73 2.01 17.74
C PRO A 2 -4.28 1.95 16.27
N PRO A 3 -4.96 2.66 15.36
CA PRO A 3 -4.59 2.64 13.95
C PRO A 3 -3.20 3.24 13.75
N TYR A 4 -2.48 2.78 12.73
CA TYR A 4 -1.21 3.42 12.35
C TYR A 4 -1.47 4.87 11.94
N PRO A 5 -0.66 5.83 12.42
CA PRO A 5 -0.88 7.24 12.12
C PRO A 5 -0.50 7.53 10.67
N SER A 6 -1.48 7.97 9.87
CA SER A 6 -1.28 8.60 8.57
C SER A 6 -2.32 9.73 8.42
N PRO A 7 -1.96 10.89 7.86
CA PRO A 7 -2.94 11.93 7.56
C PRO A 7 -3.87 11.52 6.41
N TYR A 8 -3.50 10.51 5.62
CA TYR A 8 -4.21 10.12 4.40
C TYR A 8 -5.16 8.94 4.58
N TYR A 9 -4.98 8.14 5.63
CA TYR A 9 -5.81 6.97 5.91
C TYR A 9 -5.68 6.52 7.36
N ARG A 10 -6.65 5.72 7.81
CA ARG A 10 -6.56 4.92 9.03
C ARG A 10 -6.24 3.49 8.64
N LEU A 11 -5.29 2.88 9.35
CA LEU A 11 -4.91 1.48 9.12
C LEU A 11 -5.04 0.69 10.42
N TYR A 12 -6.02 -0.19 10.47
CA TYR A 12 -6.22 -1.13 11.57
C TYR A 12 -5.56 -2.46 11.21
N ILE A 13 -4.86 -3.07 12.16
CA ILE A 13 -4.15 -4.33 11.95
C ILE A 13 -4.48 -5.29 13.08
N THR A 14 -4.86 -6.50 12.69
CA THR A 14 -5.04 -7.63 13.59
C THR A 14 -4.35 -8.85 12.97
N GLN A 15 -3.87 -9.76 13.80
CA GLN A 15 -3.22 -10.97 13.34
C GLN A 15 -3.73 -12.14 14.18
N ASP A 16 -4.15 -13.21 13.50
CA ASP A 16 -4.45 -14.49 14.13
C ASP A 16 -3.28 -15.47 13.93
N ASN A 17 -3.47 -16.75 14.24
CA ASN A 17 -2.42 -17.75 14.14
C ASN A 17 -1.96 -18.05 12.70
N ARG A 18 -2.75 -17.68 11.68
CA ARG A 18 -2.52 -18.03 10.26
C ARG A 18 -2.26 -16.81 9.38
N GLN A 19 -2.89 -15.68 9.68
CA GLN A 19 -2.94 -14.55 8.77
C GLN A 19 -3.03 -13.21 9.49
N VAL A 20 -2.67 -12.17 8.75
CA VAL A 20 -2.82 -10.77 9.12
C VAL A 20 -4.01 -10.21 8.37
N PHE A 21 -4.89 -9.54 9.10
CA PHE A 21 -5.99 -8.76 8.54
C PHE A 21 -5.70 -7.28 8.74
N LEU A 22 -5.84 -6.52 7.67
CA LEU A 22 -5.74 -5.08 7.70
C LEU A 22 -7.02 -4.46 7.15
N ARG A 23 -7.50 -3.42 7.83
CA ARG A 23 -8.56 -2.54 7.34
C ARG A 23 -7.94 -1.19 7.07
N MET A 24 -7.91 -0.79 5.80
CA MET A 24 -7.47 0.55 5.39
C MET A 24 -8.69 1.39 5.04
N GLU A 25 -8.77 2.59 5.61
CA GLU A 25 -9.84 3.55 5.34
C GLU A 25 -9.22 4.88 4.95
N LEU A 26 -9.36 5.26 3.68
CA LEU A 26 -8.81 6.51 3.17
C LEU A 26 -9.58 7.72 3.75
N ASN A 27 -8.82 8.75 4.13
CA ASN A 27 -9.31 10.06 4.55
C ASN A 27 -9.29 11.07 3.37
N ILE A 28 -9.05 10.59 2.15
CA ILE A 28 -8.92 11.37 0.93
C ILE A 28 -9.84 10.78 -0.16
N PRO A 29 -10.30 11.60 -1.13
CA PRO A 29 -11.20 11.12 -2.18
C PRO A 29 -10.51 10.28 -3.25
N GLU A 30 -9.19 10.35 -3.40
CA GLU A 30 -8.44 9.60 -4.40
C GLU A 30 -8.22 8.16 -3.94
N VAL A 31 -8.80 7.20 -4.67
CA VAL A 31 -8.79 5.77 -4.29
C VAL A 31 -7.95 4.89 -5.22
N HIS A 32 -7.39 5.45 -6.30
CA HIS A 32 -6.55 4.76 -7.28
C HIS A 32 -5.21 5.45 -7.48
N THR A 33 -4.19 4.69 -7.87
CA THR A 33 -2.84 5.20 -8.16
C THR A 33 -2.75 6.07 -9.41
N GLY A 34 -3.74 6.02 -10.31
CA GLY A 34 -3.82 6.90 -11.48
C GLY A 34 -3.87 8.38 -11.13
N GLU A 35 -4.39 8.68 -9.94
CA GLU A 35 -4.43 10.04 -9.41
C GLU A 35 -3.03 10.52 -8.99
N PHE A 36 -2.09 9.62 -8.72
CA PHE A 36 -0.76 9.89 -8.16
C PHE A 36 0.35 9.58 -9.19
N PRO A 37 0.69 10.51 -10.11
CA PRO A 37 1.57 10.24 -11.25
C PRO A 37 3.01 9.85 -10.87
N ASP A 38 3.48 10.23 -9.69
CA ASP A 38 4.82 9.88 -9.21
C ASP A 38 4.89 8.48 -8.59
N THR A 39 3.78 7.74 -8.47
CA THR A 39 3.70 6.40 -7.87
C THR A 39 4.78 5.47 -8.41
N LEU A 40 4.84 5.29 -9.74
CA LEU A 40 5.78 4.37 -10.37
C LEU A 40 7.23 4.80 -10.13
N LYS A 41 7.52 6.11 -10.15
CA LYS A 41 8.85 6.65 -9.90
C LYS A 41 9.29 6.34 -8.46
N LEU A 42 8.42 6.63 -7.49
CA LEU A 42 8.70 6.40 -6.07
C LEU A 42 8.92 4.92 -5.77
N ILE A 43 8.10 4.02 -6.32
CA ILE A 43 8.28 2.58 -6.12
C ILE A 43 9.61 2.11 -6.71
N LYS A 44 9.96 2.52 -7.94
CA LYS A 44 11.26 2.20 -8.54
C LYS A 44 12.44 2.68 -7.70
N THR A 45 12.32 3.83 -7.06
CA THR A 45 13.37 4.41 -6.22
C THR A 45 13.51 3.70 -4.88
N TYR A 46 12.42 3.37 -4.20
CA TYR A 46 12.44 2.92 -2.81
C TYR A 46 12.20 1.41 -2.61
N LEU A 47 11.52 0.75 -3.53
CA LEU A 47 11.15 -0.66 -3.44
C LEU A 47 10.93 -1.29 -4.82
N PRO A 48 11.96 -1.33 -5.69
CA PRO A 48 11.81 -1.78 -7.07
C PRO A 48 11.25 -3.20 -7.19
N GLN A 49 11.60 -4.10 -6.27
CA GLN A 49 11.13 -5.50 -6.26
C GLN A 49 9.61 -5.63 -6.10
N ALA A 50 8.90 -4.60 -5.61
CA ALA A 50 7.44 -4.63 -5.54
C ALA A 50 6.80 -4.70 -6.94
N LEU A 51 7.50 -4.20 -7.97
CA LEU A 51 7.04 -4.23 -9.36
C LEU A 51 7.14 -5.61 -10.00
N ASP A 52 7.96 -6.49 -9.43
CA ASP A 52 8.20 -7.85 -9.89
C ASP A 52 7.23 -8.86 -9.23
N CYS A 53 6.47 -8.43 -8.22
CA CYS A 53 5.42 -9.23 -7.62
C CYS A 53 4.31 -9.54 -8.65
N MET A 54 3.98 -10.82 -8.79
CA MET A 54 2.85 -11.26 -9.60
C MET A 54 1.53 -10.93 -8.90
N CYS A 55 0.59 -10.31 -9.62
CA CYS A 55 -0.78 -10.18 -9.15
C CYS A 55 -1.53 -11.49 -9.46
N SER A 56 -2.09 -12.17 -8.46
CA SER A 56 -2.83 -13.44 -8.64
C SER A 56 -4.24 -13.26 -9.22
N ASN A 57 -4.57 -12.09 -9.80
CA ASN A 57 -5.88 -11.83 -10.39
C ASN A 57 -5.95 -12.33 -11.84
N SER A 58 -7.17 -12.47 -12.38
CA SER A 58 -7.60 -13.24 -13.58
C SER A 58 -6.80 -13.10 -14.89
N GLN A 59 -5.80 -12.23 -14.96
CA GLN A 59 -4.94 -12.02 -16.13
C GLN A 59 -3.45 -12.29 -15.88
N ASN A 60 -3.03 -12.66 -14.65
CA ASN A 60 -1.63 -12.90 -14.26
C ASN A 60 -0.64 -11.82 -14.76
N LEU A 61 -1.07 -10.56 -14.84
CA LEU A 61 -0.20 -9.48 -15.28
C LEU A 61 0.75 -9.07 -14.15
N PRO A 62 2.00 -8.73 -14.44
CA PRO A 62 2.94 -8.24 -13.44
C PRO A 62 2.46 -6.91 -12.86
N PHE A 63 2.66 -6.69 -11.56
CA PHE A 63 2.21 -5.48 -10.86
C PHE A 63 2.68 -4.20 -11.54
N ARG A 64 3.86 -4.21 -12.16
CA ARG A 64 4.40 -3.13 -12.99
C ARG A 64 3.43 -2.58 -14.06
N GLN A 65 2.54 -3.41 -14.61
CA GLN A 65 1.56 -2.98 -15.61
C GLN A 65 0.34 -2.32 -14.96
N LYS A 66 -0.11 -2.85 -13.81
CA LYS A 66 -1.32 -2.39 -13.12
C LYS A 66 -1.10 -1.20 -12.18
N VAL A 67 0.13 -1.02 -11.69
CA VAL A 67 0.47 0.01 -10.69
C VAL A 67 0.15 1.44 -11.14
N ARG A 68 -0.03 1.69 -12.44
CA ARG A 68 -0.44 2.99 -12.97
C ARG A 68 -1.89 3.35 -12.66
N ASP A 69 -2.75 2.35 -12.48
CA ASP A 69 -4.15 2.55 -12.14
C ASP A 69 -4.68 1.34 -11.37
N THR A 70 -4.28 1.25 -10.09
CA THR A 70 -4.72 0.21 -9.16
C THR A 70 -5.24 0.85 -7.88
N ALA A 71 -6.13 0.16 -7.18
CA ALA A 71 -6.66 0.64 -5.92
C ALA A 71 -5.54 0.84 -4.89
N ILE A 72 -5.62 1.90 -4.06
CA ILE A 72 -4.60 2.21 -3.05
C ILE A 72 -4.43 1.07 -2.04
N GLY A 73 -5.51 0.40 -1.63
CA GLY A 73 -5.42 -0.79 -0.78
C GLY A 73 -4.60 -1.93 -1.43
N HIS A 74 -4.79 -2.14 -2.73
CA HIS A 74 -4.06 -3.17 -3.49
C HIS A 74 -2.59 -2.79 -3.69
N LEU A 75 -2.29 -1.50 -3.90
CA LEU A 75 -0.92 -1.00 -3.84
C LEU A 75 -0.29 -1.30 -2.47
N PHE A 76 -0.98 -0.98 -1.37
CA PHE A 76 -0.46 -1.19 -0.03
C PHE A 76 -0.14 -2.67 0.24
N GLU A 77 -1.02 -3.58 -0.17
CA GLU A 77 -0.78 -5.03 -0.12
C GLU A 77 0.55 -5.41 -0.79
N HIS A 78 0.78 -4.96 -2.03
CA HIS A 78 2.00 -5.26 -2.76
C HIS A 78 3.26 -4.68 -2.10
N LEU A 79 3.19 -3.45 -1.57
CA LEU A 79 4.31 -2.86 -0.84
C LEU A 79 4.62 -3.65 0.44
N LEU A 80 3.58 -4.05 1.18
CA LEU A 80 3.72 -4.85 2.41
C LEU A 80 4.34 -6.21 2.10
N LEU A 81 3.84 -6.93 1.10
CA LEU A 81 4.41 -8.20 0.66
C LEU A 81 5.88 -8.05 0.26
N ALA A 82 6.20 -7.06 -0.56
CA ALA A 82 7.57 -6.82 -1.00
C ALA A 82 8.53 -6.53 0.17
N TYR A 83 8.07 -5.80 1.19
CA TYR A 83 8.86 -5.59 2.41
C TYR A 83 8.99 -6.85 3.27
N ILE A 84 7.95 -7.67 3.39
CA ILE A 84 8.01 -8.97 4.08
C ILE A 84 9.03 -9.88 3.37
N TYR A 85 8.97 -9.98 2.05
CA TYR A 85 9.90 -10.80 1.27
C TYR A 85 11.34 -10.31 1.36
N ARG A 86 11.55 -9.00 1.29
CA ARG A 86 12.89 -8.41 1.45
C ARG A 86 13.51 -8.73 2.80
N ASP A 87 12.72 -8.66 3.87
CA ASP A 87 13.22 -8.92 5.22
C ASP A 87 13.32 -10.43 5.51
N ARG A 88 12.50 -11.25 4.83
CA ARG A 88 12.57 -12.71 4.89
C ARG A 88 13.90 -13.27 4.39
N SER A 89 14.62 -12.58 3.50
CA SER A 89 15.99 -12.98 3.10
C SER A 89 16.97 -13.10 4.28
N ALA A 90 16.65 -12.51 5.44
CA ALA A 90 17.43 -12.61 6.67
C ALA A 90 16.96 -13.74 7.62
N CYS A 91 15.95 -14.53 7.23
CA CYS A 91 15.35 -15.60 8.01
C CYS A 91 15.65 -16.99 7.42
N PRO A 92 15.50 -18.09 8.20
CA PRO A 92 15.77 -19.45 7.72
C PRO A 92 14.92 -19.81 6.48
N PRO A 93 15.41 -20.73 5.61
CA PRO A 93 14.82 -21.03 4.30
C PRO A 93 13.41 -21.67 4.31
N VAL A 94 12.81 -21.91 5.48
CA VAL A 94 11.56 -22.68 5.65
C VAL A 94 10.37 -21.79 6.01
N LEU A 95 10.16 -20.73 5.23
CA LEU A 95 8.95 -19.92 5.33
C LEU A 95 7.97 -20.33 4.21
N PRO A 96 6.68 -20.57 4.48
CA PRO A 96 5.70 -20.79 3.42
C PRO A 96 5.60 -19.54 2.52
N ALA A 97 5.16 -19.70 1.27
CA ALA A 97 4.90 -18.55 0.40
C ALA A 97 3.92 -17.58 1.09
N VAL A 98 4.25 -16.29 1.09
CA VAL A 98 3.39 -15.23 1.64
C VAL A 98 2.58 -14.67 0.48
N CYS A 99 1.26 -14.78 0.57
CA CYS A 99 0.30 -14.29 -0.40
C CYS A 99 -0.56 -13.20 0.24
N GLY A 100 -1.07 -12.30 -0.60
CA GLY A 100 -2.00 -11.27 -0.18
C GLY A 100 -3.31 -11.37 -0.95
N TYR A 101 -4.35 -10.74 -0.40
CA TYR A 101 -5.61 -10.51 -1.06
C TYR A 101 -6.23 -9.21 -0.56
N THR A 102 -6.53 -8.30 -1.49
CA THR A 102 -7.28 -7.08 -1.22
C THR A 102 -8.68 -7.17 -1.81
N HIS A 103 -9.67 -6.81 -1.00
CA HIS A 103 -11.07 -6.70 -1.37
C HIS A 103 -11.65 -5.34 -0.99
N TRP A 104 -12.64 -4.89 -1.74
CA TRP A 104 -13.47 -3.74 -1.39
C TRP A 104 -14.89 -3.94 -1.93
N ASP A 105 -15.88 -3.58 -1.12
CA ASP A 105 -17.28 -3.45 -1.52
C ASP A 105 -17.78 -2.08 -1.06
N TRP A 106 -17.77 -1.11 -1.97
CA TRP A 106 -18.21 0.25 -1.67
C TRP A 106 -19.73 0.43 -1.64
N ASN A 107 -20.51 -0.61 -1.95
CA ASN A 107 -21.95 -0.60 -1.71
C ASN A 107 -22.26 -0.89 -0.23
N ARG A 108 -21.40 -1.70 0.42
CA ARG A 108 -21.52 -2.07 1.84
C ARG A 108 -20.69 -1.21 2.78
N HIS A 109 -19.58 -0.66 2.30
CA HIS A 109 -18.65 0.13 3.10
C HIS A 109 -18.39 1.50 2.46
N PRO A 110 -17.96 2.51 3.25
CA PRO A 110 -17.59 3.81 2.70
C PRO A 110 -16.55 3.68 1.59
N ARG A 111 -16.70 4.46 0.51
CA ARG A 111 -15.72 4.53 -0.58
C ARG A 111 -14.33 4.84 -0.02
N GLY A 112 -13.31 4.10 -0.49
CA GLY A 112 -11.95 4.18 0.06
C GLY A 112 -11.70 3.25 1.25
N SER A 113 -12.65 2.38 1.59
CA SER A 113 -12.43 1.25 2.50
C SER A 113 -11.87 0.04 1.74
N PHE A 114 -10.85 -0.59 2.31
CA PHE A 114 -10.21 -1.80 1.78
C PHE A 114 -9.94 -2.80 2.90
N ASP A 115 -10.27 -4.06 2.64
CA ASP A 115 -9.94 -5.19 3.50
C ASP A 115 -8.79 -5.97 2.86
N ILE A 116 -7.66 -6.08 3.55
CA ILE A 116 -6.44 -6.69 3.07
C ILE A 116 -6.10 -7.87 3.97
N THR A 117 -5.89 -9.05 3.38
CA THR A 117 -5.46 -10.26 4.08
C THR A 117 -4.08 -10.66 3.60
N ILE A 118 -3.17 -10.96 4.52
CA ILE A 118 -1.82 -11.48 4.21
C ILE A 118 -1.63 -12.82 4.90
N SER A 119 -1.21 -13.86 4.18
CA SER A 119 -0.91 -15.18 4.73
C SER A 119 0.45 -15.17 5.47
N LEU A 120 0.47 -14.53 6.63
CA LEU A 120 1.62 -14.46 7.53
C LEU A 120 1.23 -14.95 8.93
N PRO A 121 1.60 -16.20 9.29
CA PRO A 121 1.33 -16.76 10.61
C PRO A 121 1.96 -15.93 11.74
N ARG A 122 1.34 -15.99 12.93
CA ARG A 122 1.81 -15.27 14.12
C ARG A 122 3.25 -15.62 14.53
N THR A 123 3.71 -16.83 14.22
CA THR A 123 5.10 -17.26 14.41
C THR A 123 6.12 -16.39 13.68
N HIS A 124 5.67 -15.59 12.70
CA HIS A 124 6.50 -14.68 11.90
C HIS A 124 6.11 -13.21 12.10
N SER A 125 5.44 -12.88 13.21
CA SER A 125 5.02 -11.51 13.53
C SER A 125 6.19 -10.53 13.67
N SER A 126 7.40 -11.01 13.92
CA SER A 126 8.62 -10.20 13.94
C SER A 126 8.90 -9.52 12.59
N LEU A 127 8.46 -10.10 11.48
CA LEU A 127 8.56 -9.50 10.15
C LEU A 127 7.49 -8.43 9.90
N LEU A 128 6.35 -8.51 10.60
CA LEU A 128 5.17 -7.71 10.31
C LEU A 128 5.37 -6.23 10.63
N ILE A 129 5.77 -5.91 11.87
CA ILE A 129 5.84 -4.52 12.34
C ILE A 129 6.81 -3.69 11.49
N PRO A 130 8.05 -4.14 11.20
CA PRO A 130 8.97 -3.39 10.34
C PRO A 130 8.44 -3.23 8.91
N ALA A 131 7.82 -4.28 8.36
CA ALA A 131 7.27 -4.24 7.01
C ALA A 131 6.09 -3.26 6.89
N VAL A 132 5.17 -3.27 7.86
CA VAL A 132 4.08 -2.31 7.95
C VAL A 132 4.61 -0.88 8.06
N GLY A 133 5.58 -0.62 8.94
CA GLY A 133 6.12 0.73 9.13
C GLY A 133 6.70 1.31 7.83
N ARG A 134 7.39 0.49 7.03
CA ARG A 134 7.94 0.91 5.73
C ARG A 134 6.87 1.00 4.64
N ALA A 135 5.89 0.10 4.61
CA ALA A 135 4.76 0.17 3.69
C ALA A 135 3.95 1.45 3.92
N VAL A 136 3.67 1.80 5.18
CA VAL A 136 3.05 3.06 5.58
C VAL A 136 3.88 4.24 5.09
N SER A 137 5.18 4.24 5.39
CA SER A 137 6.08 5.34 5.01
C SER A 137 6.14 5.56 3.49
N LEU A 138 6.16 4.51 2.68
CA LEU A 138 6.19 4.63 1.23
C LEU A 138 4.82 5.04 0.67
N THR A 139 3.73 4.49 1.22
CA THR A 139 2.37 4.89 0.84
C THR A 139 2.14 6.36 1.13
N ASP A 140 2.52 6.85 2.32
CA ASP A 140 2.40 8.26 2.67
C ASP A 140 3.21 9.17 1.73
N ARG A 141 4.41 8.73 1.32
CA ARG A 141 5.21 9.46 0.31
C ARG A 141 4.48 9.55 -1.02
N ILE A 142 3.88 8.46 -1.48
CA ILE A 142 3.09 8.40 -2.72
C ILE A 142 1.88 9.34 -2.61
N LEU A 143 1.10 9.24 -1.53
CA LEU A 143 -0.10 10.05 -1.35
C LEU A 143 0.23 11.55 -1.18
N SER A 144 1.40 11.86 -0.58
CA SER A 144 1.87 13.25 -0.42
C SER A 144 2.37 13.91 -1.72
N SER A 145 2.69 13.15 -2.77
CA SER A 145 3.29 13.71 -3.99
C SER A 145 2.36 14.68 -4.70
N ASN A 146 1.04 14.46 -4.58
CA ASN A 146 0.02 15.34 -5.16
C ASN A 146 -0.20 16.63 -4.37
N MET A 147 -0.07 16.59 -3.04
CA MET A 147 -0.24 17.75 -2.17
C MET A 147 0.80 18.85 -2.44
N ARG A 148 1.99 18.48 -2.95
CA ARG A 148 3.02 19.44 -3.35
C ARG A 148 2.66 20.20 -4.63
N LYS A 149 1.95 19.58 -5.58
CA LYS A 149 1.45 20.27 -6.79
C LYS A 149 0.30 21.23 -6.48
N ALA A 150 -0.62 20.84 -5.60
CA ALA A 150 -1.73 21.72 -5.18
C ALA A 150 -1.25 22.98 -4.43
N ARG A 151 -0.12 22.90 -3.71
CA ARG A 151 0.52 24.07 -3.08
C ARG A 151 1.34 24.91 -4.07
N ALA A 152 2.03 24.28 -5.03
CA ALA A 152 2.81 24.99 -6.06
C ALA A 152 1.93 25.74 -7.07
N GLY A 153 0.69 25.30 -7.32
CA GLY A 153 -0.27 25.97 -8.19
C GLY A 153 -1.06 27.13 -7.55
N ARG A 154 -0.86 27.41 -6.25
CA ARG A 154 -1.58 28.47 -5.50
C ARG A 154 -0.75 29.73 -5.23
N THR A 155 0.45 29.84 -5.77
CA THR A 155 1.32 31.03 -5.62
C THR A 155 1.57 31.69 -6.97
N ALA A 156 0.55 32.35 -7.50
CA ALA A 156 0.73 33.48 -8.40
C ALA A 156 -0.33 34.52 -8.01
N PRO A 157 0.01 35.60 -7.29
CA PRO A 157 -0.91 36.71 -7.18
C PRO A 157 -1.09 37.27 -8.58
N HIS A 158 -2.32 37.19 -9.09
CA HIS A 158 -2.75 37.93 -10.27
C HIS A 158 -2.50 39.41 -10.00
N ARG A 159 -1.37 39.95 -10.50
CA ARG A 159 -1.25 41.38 -10.71
C ARG A 159 -2.10 41.70 -11.92
N TYR A 160 -3.28 42.25 -11.69
CA TYR A 160 -4.01 42.94 -12.74
C TYR A 160 -3.28 44.26 -13.07
N PRO A 161 -3.33 44.70 -14.34
CA PRO A 161 -2.72 45.94 -14.81
C PRO A 161 -3.34 47.18 -14.16
#